data_AF-A0A3N5IHS0-F1
#
_entry.id   AF-A0A3N5IHS0-F1
#
_cell.length_a   1.000
_cell.length_b   1.000
_cell.length_c   1.000
_cell.angle_alpha   90.00
_cell.angle_beta   90.00
_cell.angle_gamma   90.00
#
_symmetry.space_group_name_H-M   'P 1'
#
loop_
_entity.id
_entity.type
_entity.pdbx_description
1 polymer ?
#
loop_
_entity_poly.entity_id
_entity_poly.type
_entity_poly.pdbx_seq_one_letter_code
_entity_poly.pdbx_strand_id
1 'polypeptide(L)'
;HLPPSLQLKEKELDRKDRSKLSSVVEAQERSLIIDALEEAGGNQTKAAKMLGTTKRIIQYKISKMGIDPKHFRKKSKDSEK
;
A
#
# COMPACT_ATOMS: atom_id res chain seq x y z
N HIS A 1 -13.22 0.51 34.26
CA HIS A 1 -12.48 -0.51 33.49
C HIS A 1 -13.45 -1.62 33.12
N LEU A 2 -13.48 -2.04 31.85
CA LEU A 2 -14.36 -3.13 31.40
C LEU A 2 -13.86 -4.48 31.92
N PRO A 3 -14.76 -5.47 32.06
CA PRO A 3 -14.39 -6.78 32.54
C PRO A 3 -13.50 -7.51 31.51
N PRO A 4 -12.49 -8.26 31.99
CA PRO A 4 -11.46 -8.87 31.15
C PRO A 4 -12.01 -9.88 30.12
N SER A 5 -13.18 -10.47 30.36
CA SER A 5 -13.87 -11.37 29.43
C SER A 5 -14.44 -10.69 28.19
N LEU A 6 -14.77 -9.39 28.26
CA LEU A 6 -15.26 -8.60 27.13
C LEU A 6 -14.11 -8.07 26.25
N GLN A 7 -12.95 -7.76 26.84
CA GLN A 7 -11.75 -7.34 26.10
C GLN A 7 -11.10 -8.47 25.30
N LEU A 8 -11.24 -9.72 25.74
CA LEU A 8 -10.74 -10.89 25.01
C LEU A 8 -11.56 -11.18 23.74
N LYS A 9 -12.86 -10.92 23.76
CA LYS A 9 -13.76 -11.18 22.63
C LYS A 9 -13.56 -10.20 21.46
N GLU A 10 -13.21 -8.94 21.72
CA GLU A 10 -12.93 -7.94 20.69
C GLU A 10 -11.62 -8.25 19.93
N LYS A 11 -10.57 -8.69 20.64
CA LYS A 11 -9.28 -9.05 20.04
C LYS A 11 -9.31 -10.34 19.22
N GLU A 12 -10.19 -11.28 19.54
CA GLU A 12 -10.39 -12.50 18.75
C GLU A 12 -11.20 -12.24 17.46
N LEU A 13 -12.08 -11.23 17.45
CA LEU A 13 -12.82 -10.80 16.27
C LEU A 13 -11.94 -10.05 15.24
N ASP A 14 -10.99 -9.22 15.67
CA ASP A 14 -9.95 -8.62 14.81
C ASP A 14 -8.96 -9.65 14.23
N ARG A 15 -8.77 -10.77 14.94
CA ARG A 15 -7.82 -11.84 14.58
C ARG A 15 -8.42 -12.92 13.69
N LYS A 16 -9.74 -13.05 13.58
CA LYS A 16 -10.35 -14.20 12.90
C LYS A 16 -10.27 -14.15 11.37
N ASP A 17 -10.40 -13.01 10.69
CA ASP A 17 -10.34 -13.01 9.20
C ASP A 17 -10.13 -11.61 8.60
N ARG A 18 -8.89 -11.13 8.54
CA ARG A 18 -8.42 -10.82 7.18
C ARG A 18 -8.35 -12.18 6.49
N SER A 19 -9.45 -12.60 5.86
CA SER A 19 -9.53 -13.90 5.18
C SER A 19 -8.24 -14.15 4.38
N LYS A 20 -7.75 -15.39 4.31
CA LYS A 20 -6.54 -15.73 3.53
C LYS A 20 -6.55 -15.04 2.16
N LEU A 21 -7.72 -14.99 1.52
CA LEU A 21 -7.93 -14.26 0.27
C LEU A 21 -7.67 -12.75 0.40
N SER A 22 -8.30 -12.06 1.37
CA SER A 22 -8.11 -10.61 1.53
C SER A 22 -6.65 -10.21 1.78
N SER A 23 -5.92 -11.01 2.57
CA SER A 23 -4.50 -10.76 2.83
C SER A 23 -3.63 -10.98 1.59
N VAL A 24 -3.93 -12.03 0.80
CA VAL A 24 -3.24 -12.30 -0.48
C VAL A 24 -3.51 -11.18 -1.49
N VAL A 25 -4.76 -10.74 -1.60
CA VAL A 25 -5.14 -9.63 -2.49
C VAL A 25 -4.45 -8.33 -2.06
N GLU A 26 -4.40 -8.02 -0.77
CA GLU A 26 -3.71 -6.84 -0.26
C GLU A 26 -2.20 -6.88 -0.56
N ALA A 27 -1.57 -8.05 -0.40
CA ALA A 27 -0.16 -8.23 -0.71
C ALA A 27 0.14 -8.10 -2.22
N GLN A 28 -0.68 -8.71 -3.07
CA GLN A 28 -0.54 -8.58 -4.52
C GLN A 28 -0.76 -7.13 -4.98
N GLU A 29 -1.78 -6.47 -4.44
CA GLU A 29 -2.05 -5.07 -4.75
C GLU A 29 -0.90 -4.17 -4.31
N ARG A 30 -0.32 -4.42 -3.12
CA ARG A 30 0.86 -3.70 -2.64
C ARG A 30 2.04 -3.87 -3.59
N SER A 31 2.31 -5.08 -4.07
CA SER A 31 3.39 -5.35 -5.04
C SER A 31 3.19 -4.55 -6.32
N LEU A 32 2.01 -4.65 -6.94
CA LEU A 32 1.70 -3.94 -8.19
C LEU A 32 1.86 -2.42 -8.06
N ILE A 33 1.46 -1.84 -6.92
CA ILE A 33 1.62 -0.41 -6.66
C ILE A 33 3.09 -0.03 -6.51
N ILE A 34 3.89 -0.85 -5.82
CA ILE A 34 5.33 -0.60 -5.64
C ILE A 34 6.03 -0.66 -7.00
N ASP A 35 5.81 -1.72 -7.79
CA ASP A 35 6.43 -1.91 -9.10
C ASP A 35 6.10 -0.74 -10.04
N ALA A 36 4.81 -0.34 -10.08
CA ALA A 36 4.39 0.80 -10.89
C ALA A 36 4.97 2.13 -10.40
N LEU A 37 5.19 2.31 -9.09
CA LEU A 37 5.85 3.51 -8.56
C LEU A 37 7.34 3.52 -8.88
N GLU A 38 8.02 2.38 -8.84
CA GLU A 38 9.42 2.23 -9.25
C GLU A 38 9.61 2.59 -10.74
N GLU A 39 8.78 2.04 -11.61
CA GLU A 39 8.79 2.35 -13.05
C GLU A 39 8.37 3.80 -13.33
N ALA A 40 7.48 4.36 -12.51
CA ALA A 40 7.04 5.74 -12.61
C ALA A 40 8.01 6.75 -11.98
N GLY A 41 9.07 6.31 -11.28
CA GLY A 41 9.95 7.19 -10.52
C GLY A 41 9.21 7.98 -9.43
N GLY A 42 8.21 7.36 -8.79
CA GLY A 42 7.35 7.97 -7.78
C GLY A 42 6.18 8.81 -8.33
N ASN A 43 6.00 8.90 -9.65
CA ASN A 43 4.88 9.62 -10.25
C ASN A 43 3.57 8.82 -10.16
N GLN A 44 2.75 9.15 -9.17
CA GLN A 44 1.46 8.48 -8.93
C GLN A 44 0.47 8.57 -10.11
N THR A 45 0.48 9.66 -10.89
CA THR A 45 -0.39 9.78 -12.07
C THR A 45 0.05 8.79 -13.15
N LYS A 46 1.36 8.62 -13.37
CA LYS A 46 1.89 7.66 -14.34
C LYS A 46 1.67 6.22 -13.86
N ALA A 47 1.92 5.93 -12.58
CA ALA A 47 1.63 4.64 -11.97
C ALA A 47 0.15 4.25 -12.10
N ALA A 48 -0.77 5.19 -11.86
CA ALA A 48 -2.21 4.96 -12.04
C ALA A 48 -2.57 4.58 -13.49
N LYS A 49 -1.95 5.26 -14.48
CA LYS A 49 -2.15 4.92 -15.90
C LYS A 49 -1.65 3.52 -16.24
N MET A 50 -0.48 3.13 -15.73
CA MET A 50 0.07 1.76 -15.94
C MET A 50 -0.85 0.70 -15.35
N LEU A 51 -1.41 0.95 -14.16
CA LEU A 51 -2.31 0.04 -13.46
C LEU A 51 -3.77 0.12 -13.96
N GLY A 52 -4.06 0.90 -15.00
CA GLY A 52 -5.42 1.02 -15.57
C GLY A 52 -6.44 1.64 -14.62
N THR A 53 -6.01 2.54 -13.73
CA THR A 53 -6.87 3.16 -12.71
C THR A 53 -6.67 4.68 -12.62
N THR A 54 -7.27 5.32 -11.61
CA THR A 54 -7.16 6.76 -11.39
C THR A 54 -6.13 7.11 -10.32
N LYS A 55 -5.54 8.32 -10.42
CA LYS A 55 -4.62 8.86 -9.41
C LYS A 55 -5.24 8.83 -8.00
N ARG A 56 -6.55 9.11 -7.87
CA ARG A 56 -7.22 9.16 -6.57
C ARG A 56 -7.26 7.78 -5.90
N ILE A 57 -7.51 6.72 -6.67
CA ILE A 57 -7.51 5.33 -6.17
C ILE A 57 -6.10 4.95 -5.70
N ILE A 58 -5.07 5.23 -6.49
CA ILE A 58 -3.67 4.97 -6.12
C ILE A 58 -3.28 5.75 -4.87
N GLN A 59 -3.60 7.04 -4.80
CA GLN A 59 -3.29 7.87 -3.63
C GLN A 59 -3.92 7.30 -2.36
N TYR A 60 -5.18 6.87 -2.41
CA TYR A 60 -5.85 6.25 -1.27
C TYR A 60 -5.14 4.95 -0.84
N LYS A 61 -4.80 4.06 -1.78
CA LYS A 61 -4.13 2.79 -1.49
C LYS A 61 -2.73 3.00 -0.91
N ILE A 62 -1.95 3.92 -1.48
CA ILE A 62 -0.63 4.33 -0.98
C ILE A 62 -0.73 4.83 0.47
N SER A 63 -1.68 5.73 0.76
CA SER A 63 -1.90 6.24 2.12
C SER A 63 -2.33 5.12 3.08
N LYS A 64 -3.22 4.22 2.67
CA LYS A 64 -3.69 3.10 3.49
C LYS A 64 -2.57 2.09 3.78
N MET A 65 -1.69 1.84 2.82
CA MET A 65 -0.58 0.89 2.93
C MET A 65 0.69 1.48 3.55
N GLY A 66 0.70 2.79 3.84
CA GLY A 66 1.85 3.50 4.40
C GLY A 66 3.05 3.60 3.44
N ILE A 67 2.79 3.66 2.14
CA ILE A 67 3.83 3.79 1.11
C ILE A 67 4.16 5.28 0.93
N ASP A 68 5.46 5.65 0.91
CA ASP A 68 5.88 7.00 0.52
C ASP A 68 6.39 7.00 -0.93
N PRO A 69 5.67 7.63 -1.88
CA PRO A 69 6.04 7.74 -3.28
C PRO A 69 7.39 8.43 -3.51
N LYS A 70 7.85 9.27 -2.58
CA LYS A 70 9.08 10.05 -2.73
C LYS A 70 10.33 9.16 -2.70
N HIS A 71 10.27 8.00 -2.05
CA HIS A 71 11.38 7.05 -2.01
C HIS A 71 11.70 6.46 -3.39
N PHE A 72 10.74 6.44 -4.31
CA PHE A 72 10.91 5.93 -5.67
C PHE A 72 11.46 6.96 -6.64
N ARG A 73 11.63 8.22 -6.20
CA ARG A 73 12.21 9.26 -7.05
C ARG A 73 13.70 8.98 -7.18
N LYS A 74 14.13 8.45 -8.34
CA LYS A 74 15.55 8.27 -8.66
C LYS A 74 16.26 9.62 -8.44
N LYS A 75 17.22 9.67 -7.52
CA LYS A 75 18.19 10.78 -7.49
C LYS A 75 18.88 10.74 -8.86
N SER A 76 18.82 11.84 -9.59
CA SER A 76 19.50 11.98 -10.88
C SER A 76 20.94 11.48 -10.72
N LYS A 77 21.34 10.49 -11.52
CA LYS A 77 22.74 10.08 -11.65
C LYS A 77 23.49 11.13 -12.47
N ASP A 78 23.57 12.37 -11.96
CA ASP A 78 24.35 13.48 -12.54
C ASP A 78 25.49 13.92 -11.61
N SER A 79 25.95 13.03 -10.72
CA SER A 79 27.07 13.30 -9.80
C SER A 79 28.34 12.50 -10.13
N GLU A 80 28.38 11.79 -11.25
CA GLU A 80 29.60 11.17 -11.79
C GLU A 80 29.85 11.76 -13.18
N LYS A 81 30.42 12.97 -13.19
CA LYS A 81 31.19 13.52 -14.31
C LYS A 81 32.57 13.87 -13.80
#